data_AF-A0A7S1JJD6-F1
#
_entry.id   AF-A0A7S1JJD6-F1
#
_cell.length_a   1.000
_cell.length_b   1.000
_cell.length_c   1.000
_cell.angle_alpha   90.00
_cell.angle_beta   90.00
_cell.angle_gamma   90.00
#
_symmetry.space_group_name_H-M   'P 1'
#
loop_
_entity.id
_entity.type
_entity.pdbx_description
1 polymer ?
#
loop_
_entity_poly.entity_id
_entity_poly.type
_entity_poly.pdbx_seq_one_letter_code
_entity_poly.pdbx_strand_id
1 'polypeptide(L)'
;VQLLDFHHLACDEALRYFLSRFFLPGESQMVYRVLERFSVRYARDNPEDGLSSDQVLTLAYALVILNTSLHSQQIKPTDRMKKADFVDMCTKGGVPVGTSRLEEMFDRVHVGPFKPSFSAGDKVYGRLARDPKVIRGHAMAKTTPVDVVLLKQGSQF
;
A
#
# COMPACT_ATOMS: atom_id res chain seq x y z
N VAL A 1 -7.60 -7.94 -3.00
CA VAL A 1 -7.12 -8.25 -1.63
C VAL A 1 -7.11 -9.74 -1.32
N GLN A 2 -8.02 -10.55 -1.88
CA GLN A 2 -8.13 -11.97 -1.52
C GLN A 2 -6.89 -12.84 -1.79
N LEU A 3 -5.97 -12.39 -2.64
CA LEU A 3 -4.73 -13.08 -3.01
C LEU A 3 -3.53 -12.70 -2.13
N LEU A 4 -3.70 -11.81 -1.15
CA LEU A 4 -2.63 -11.38 -0.26
C LEU A 4 -2.80 -12.05 1.09
N ASP A 5 -1.72 -12.64 1.58
CA ASP A 5 -1.63 -13.24 2.89
C ASP A 5 -1.07 -12.20 3.87
N PHE A 6 -1.80 -11.96 4.96
CA PHE A 6 -1.40 -11.07 6.04
C PHE A 6 -1.14 -11.79 7.35
N HIS A 7 -1.21 -13.12 7.39
CA HIS A 7 -0.97 -13.90 8.59
C HIS A 7 0.42 -13.59 9.16
N HIS A 8 0.50 -13.43 10.48
CA HIS A 8 1.74 -13.21 11.24
C HIS A 8 2.49 -11.91 10.90
N LEU A 9 1.89 -11.01 10.12
CA LEU A 9 2.45 -9.69 9.85
C LEU A 9 1.83 -8.67 10.79
N ALA A 10 2.66 -7.77 11.33
CA ALA A 10 2.11 -6.60 12.01
C ALA A 10 1.36 -5.70 11.01
N CYS A 11 0.37 -4.94 11.49
CA CYS A 11 -0.48 -4.12 10.63
C CYS A 11 0.31 -3.17 9.71
N ASP A 12 1.43 -2.60 10.18
CA ASP A 12 2.30 -1.73 9.37
C ASP A 12 3.01 -2.49 8.25
N GLU A 13 3.43 -3.72 8.49
CA GLU A 13 4.09 -4.59 7.52
C GLU A 13 3.10 -5.13 6.49
N ALA A 14 1.93 -5.58 6.95
CA ALA A 14 0.84 -6.00 6.08
C ALA A 14 0.38 -4.83 5.18
N LEU A 15 0.25 -3.62 5.73
CA LEU A 15 -0.11 -2.44 4.96
C LEU A 15 0.99 -2.06 3.96
N ARG A 16 2.27 -2.15 4.35
CA ARG A 16 3.40 -1.96 3.42
C ARG A 16 3.36 -2.96 2.28
N TYR A 17 3.13 -4.24 2.57
CA TYR A 17 3.02 -5.29 1.57
C TYR A 17 1.84 -5.04 0.64
N PHE A 18 0.69 -4.68 1.20
CA PHE A 18 -0.51 -4.30 0.45
C PHE A 18 -0.25 -3.13 -0.50
N LEU A 19 0.27 -2.01 0.02
CA LEU A 19 0.57 -0.81 -0.76
C LEU A 19 1.77 -0.97 -1.71
N SER A 20 2.57 -2.02 -1.57
CA SER A 20 3.59 -2.36 -2.56
C SER A 20 2.98 -2.81 -3.90
N ARG A 21 1.74 -3.31 -3.87
CA ARG A 21 1.03 -3.86 -5.04
C ARG A 21 -0.08 -2.94 -5.57
N PHE A 22 -0.48 -1.93 -4.81
CA PHE A 22 -1.56 -1.02 -5.17
C PHE A 22 -1.10 0.44 -5.11
N PHE A 23 -1.60 1.26 -6.04
CA PHE A 23 -1.45 2.71 -5.95
C PHE A 23 -2.62 3.29 -5.15
N LEU A 24 -2.34 4.10 -4.12
CA LEU A 24 -3.38 4.90 -3.48
C LEU A 24 -3.80 6.01 -4.43
N PRO A 25 -5.07 6.04 -4.90
CA PRO A 25 -5.53 7.11 -5.77
C PRO A 25 -5.48 8.46 -5.06
N GLY A 26 -5.39 9.56 -5.81
CA GLY A 26 -5.39 10.91 -5.23
C GLY A 26 -6.74 11.32 -4.63
N GLU A 27 -7.82 10.61 -4.97
CA GLU A 27 -9.17 10.88 -4.48
C GLU A 27 -9.40 10.22 -3.12
N SER A 28 -9.76 11.03 -2.11
CA SER A 28 -9.93 10.60 -0.72
C SER A 28 -10.92 9.43 -0.56
N GLN A 29 -12.03 9.45 -1.31
CA GLN A 29 -13.04 8.39 -1.29
C GLN A 29 -12.49 7.04 -1.80
N MET A 30 -11.56 7.07 -2.75
CA MET A 30 -10.96 5.86 -3.28
C MET A 30 -9.89 5.31 -2.33
N VAL A 31 -9.12 6.17 -1.67
CA VAL A 31 -8.21 5.76 -0.58
C VAL A 31 -8.99 5.03 0.51
N TYR A 32 -10.14 5.57 0.92
CA TYR A 32 -11.02 4.92 1.88
C TYR A 32 -11.41 3.51 1.45
N ARG A 33 -11.93 3.35 0.22
CA ARG A 33 -12.34 2.04 -0.31
C ARG A 33 -11.20 1.03 -0.35
N VAL A 34 -9.98 1.49 -0.65
CA VAL A 34 -8.79 0.63 -0.69
C VAL A 34 -8.41 0.16 0.71
N LEU A 35 -8.38 1.08 1.68
CA LEU A 35 -8.03 0.76 3.07
C LEU A 35 -9.12 -0.06 3.78
N GLU A 36 -10.40 0.18 3.49
CA GLU A 36 -11.52 -0.61 4.02
C GLU A 36 -11.41 -2.08 3.60
N ARG A 37 -11.04 -2.35 2.35
CA ARG A 37 -10.83 -3.74 1.89
C ARG A 37 -9.60 -4.38 2.52
N PHE A 38 -8.55 -3.61 2.79
CA PHE A 38 -7.40 -4.07 3.56
C PHE A 38 -7.79 -4.41 5.00
N SER A 39 -8.54 -3.54 5.67
CA SER A 39 -8.85 -3.68 7.09
C SER A 39 -9.72 -4.90 7.38
N VAL A 40 -10.74 -5.14 6.54
CA VAL A 40 -11.57 -6.34 6.62
C VAL A 40 -10.74 -7.61 6.43
N ARG A 41 -9.78 -7.59 5.51
CA ARG A 41 -8.91 -8.75 5.27
C ARG A 41 -7.95 -8.98 6.43
N TYR A 42 -7.26 -7.94 6.90
CA TYR A 42 -6.28 -8.06 7.98
C TYR A 42 -6.93 -8.54 9.28
N ALA A 43 -8.09 -8.00 9.67
CA ALA A 43 -8.81 -8.44 10.86
C ALA A 43 -9.21 -9.92 10.80
N ARG A 44 -9.52 -10.42 9.60
CA ARG A 44 -9.88 -11.82 9.38
C ARG A 44 -8.66 -12.74 9.40
N ASP A 45 -7.54 -12.30 8.85
CA ASP A 45 -6.32 -13.10 8.78
C ASP A 45 -5.55 -13.08 10.12
N ASN A 46 -5.70 -12.05 10.94
CA ASN A 46 -5.02 -11.93 12.25
C ASN A 46 -6.03 -11.79 13.41
N PRO A 47 -6.90 -12.80 13.66
CA PRO A 47 -7.89 -12.73 14.74
C PRO A 47 -7.26 -12.64 16.13
N GLU A 48 -6.01 -13.10 16.30
CA GLU A 48 -5.23 -13.02 17.53
C GLU A 48 -4.91 -11.59 17.97
N ASP A 49 -4.93 -10.63 17.04
CA ASP A 49 -4.75 -9.21 17.36
C ASP A 49 -5.99 -8.62 18.05
N GLY A 50 -7.14 -9.28 17.98
CA GLY A 50 -8.38 -8.84 18.63
C GLY A 50 -8.95 -7.52 18.10
N LEU A 51 -8.46 -7.04 16.96
CA LEU A 51 -8.89 -5.77 16.35
C LEU A 51 -10.09 -5.98 15.42
N SER A 52 -11.12 -5.12 15.53
CA SER A 52 -12.20 -5.07 14.56
C SER A 52 -11.71 -4.46 13.23
N SER A 53 -12.43 -4.72 12.14
CA SER A 53 -12.12 -4.10 10.84
C SER A 53 -12.08 -2.57 10.90
N ASP A 54 -12.89 -1.95 11.75
CA ASP A 54 -12.95 -0.50 11.91
C ASP A 54 -11.73 0.02 12.68
N GLN A 55 -11.28 -0.71 13.71
CA GLN A 55 -10.06 -0.38 14.44
C GLN A 55 -8.82 -0.53 13.55
N VAL A 56 -8.76 -1.58 12.74
CA VAL A 56 -7.71 -1.78 11.74
C VAL A 56 -7.75 -0.67 10.68
N LEU A 57 -8.94 -0.22 10.27
CA LEU A 57 -9.09 0.88 9.32
C LEU A 57 -8.52 2.19 9.89
N THR A 58 -8.86 2.52 11.14
CA THR A 58 -8.31 3.68 11.85
C THR A 58 -6.79 3.60 11.97
N LEU A 59 -6.25 2.43 12.34
CA LEU A 59 -4.81 2.20 12.42
C LEU A 59 -4.13 2.33 11.05
N ALA A 60 -4.73 1.80 9.98
CA ALA A 60 -4.20 1.92 8.63
C ALA A 60 -4.14 3.38 8.16
N TYR A 61 -5.16 4.18 8.48
CA TYR A 61 -5.13 5.62 8.23
C TYR A 61 -4.02 6.34 8.99
N ALA A 62 -3.89 6.05 10.28
CA ALA A 62 -2.82 6.57 11.12
C ALA A 62 -1.43 6.24 10.52
N LEU A 63 -1.23 5.02 10.02
CA LEU A 63 0.01 4.60 9.36
C LEU A 63 0.26 5.32 8.04
N VAL A 64 -0.77 5.59 7.22
CA VAL A 64 -0.63 6.37 5.99
C VAL A 64 -0.25 7.83 6.28
N ILE A 65 -0.87 8.43 7.30
CA ILE A 65 -0.56 9.79 7.77
C ILE A 65 0.88 9.83 8.30
N LEU A 66 1.28 8.86 9.12
CA LEU A 66 2.63 8.72 9.64
C LEU A 66 3.65 8.62 8.49
N ASN A 67 3.41 7.72 7.53
CA ASN A 67 4.29 7.56 6.37
C ASN A 67 4.44 8.87 5.58
N THR A 68 3.34 9.59 5.37
CA THR A 68 3.37 10.90 4.71
C THR A 68 4.18 11.90 5.51
N SER A 69 3.95 11.97 6.82
CA SER A 69 4.68 12.86 7.73
C SER A 69 6.19 12.62 7.72
N LEU A 70 6.61 11.35 7.78
CA LEU A 70 8.03 10.99 7.87
C LEU A 70 8.78 11.12 6.54
N HIS A 71 8.12 10.86 5.41
CA HIS A 71 8.81 10.64 4.13
C HIS A 71 8.45 11.63 3.02
N SER A 72 7.44 12.48 3.19
CA SER A 72 7.13 13.53 2.21
C SER A 72 8.21 14.63 2.21
N GLN A 73 8.69 15.00 1.03
CA GLN A 73 9.62 16.13 0.86
C GLN A 73 8.97 17.49 1.15
N GLN A 74 7.64 17.55 1.18
CA GLN A 74 6.89 18.78 1.47
C GLN A 74 6.82 19.10 2.96
N ILE A 75 7.13 18.14 3.83
CA ILE A 75 7.07 18.29 5.28
C ILE A 75 8.48 18.54 5.82
N LYS A 76 8.65 19.66 6.53
CA LYS A 76 9.94 20.03 7.11
C LYS A 76 10.34 19.00 8.18
N PRO A 77 11.64 18.70 8.35
CA PRO A 77 12.11 17.76 9.37
C PRO A 77 11.62 18.09 10.79
N THR A 78 11.46 19.37 11.12
CA THR A 78 10.94 19.86 12.41
C THR A 78 9.47 19.56 12.64
N ASP A 79 8.70 19.40 11.56
CA ASP A 79 7.24 19.25 11.57
C ASP A 79 6.83 17.78 11.37
N ARG A 80 7.81 16.87 11.31
CA ARG A 80 7.57 15.43 11.21
C ARG A 80 6.99 14.91 12.53
N MET A 81 5.99 14.04 12.41
CA MET A 81 5.32 13.40 13.52
C MET A 81 6.34 12.66 14.39
N LYS A 82 6.34 12.94 15.69
CA LYS A 82 7.17 12.22 16.66
C LYS A 82 6.47 10.94 17.06
N LYS A 83 7.24 9.99 17.60
CA LYS A 83 6.73 8.71 18.10
C LYS A 83 5.57 8.88 19.10
N ALA A 84 5.71 9.83 20.04
CA ALA A 84 4.66 10.15 21.01
C ALA A 84 3.38 10.67 20.34
N ASP A 85 3.50 11.49 19.29
CA ASP A 85 2.35 12.03 18.56
C ASP A 85 1.59 10.91 17.83
N PHE A 86 2.30 9.93 17.27
CA PHE A 86 1.70 8.76 16.63
C PHE A 86 0.93 7.89 17.63
N VAL A 87 1.53 7.60 18.78
CA VAL A 87 0.89 6.84 19.86
C VAL A 87 -0.37 7.56 20.33
N ASP A 88 -0.30 8.87 20.57
CA ASP A 88 -1.44 9.70 20.98
C ASP A 88 -2.55 9.70 19.92
N MET A 89 -2.22 9.84 18.64
CA MET A 89 -3.18 9.78 17.52
C MET A 89 -3.93 8.44 17.49
N CYS A 90 -3.22 7.31 17.62
CA CYS A 90 -3.86 5.98 17.65
C CYS A 90 -4.73 5.78 18.90
N THR A 91 -4.25 6.23 20.06
CA THR A 91 -4.99 6.11 21.34
C THR A 91 -6.28 6.92 21.29
N LYS A 92 -6.23 8.18 20.83
CA LYS A 92 -7.41 9.04 20.65
C LYS A 92 -8.35 8.52 19.57
N GLY A 93 -7.83 7.81 18.57
CA GLY A 93 -8.61 7.13 17.54
C GLY A 93 -9.34 5.87 18.04
N GLY A 94 -9.19 5.48 19.31
CA GLY A 94 -9.85 4.30 19.88
C GLY A 94 -9.27 2.98 19.41
N VAL A 95 -8.01 2.95 18.97
CA VAL A 95 -7.29 1.73 18.58
C VAL A 95 -6.75 1.06 19.85
N PRO A 96 -7.23 -0.14 20.24
CA PRO A 96 -6.85 -0.80 21.49
C PRO A 96 -5.50 -1.54 21.37
N VAL A 97 -4.48 -0.87 20.85
CA VAL A 97 -3.13 -1.42 20.67
C VAL A 97 -2.21 -0.79 21.72
N GLY A 98 -1.47 -1.64 22.44
CA GLY A 98 -0.55 -1.18 23.48
C GLY A 98 0.58 -0.31 22.94
N THR A 99 1.06 0.63 23.76
CA THR A 99 2.08 1.62 23.40
C THR A 99 3.32 0.99 22.76
N SER A 100 3.88 -0.08 23.35
CA SER A 100 5.07 -0.77 22.80
C SER A 100 4.88 -1.19 21.35
N ARG A 101 3.72 -1.79 21.02
CA ARG A 101 3.42 -2.23 19.65
C ARG A 101 3.32 -1.04 18.69
N LEU A 102 2.70 0.07 19.11
CA LEU A 102 2.61 1.29 18.30
C LEU A 102 3.99 1.93 18.08
N GLU A 103 4.86 1.92 19.09
CA GLU A 103 6.23 2.43 18.97
C GLU A 103 7.07 1.59 18.02
N GLU A 104 6.95 0.26 18.07
CA GLU A 104 7.59 -0.65 17.12
C GLU A 104 7.12 -0.43 15.68
N MET A 105 5.80 -0.24 15.48
CA MET A 105 5.24 0.13 14.17
C MET A 105 5.84 1.46 13.69
N PHE A 106 5.94 2.46 14.57
CA PHE A 106 6.55 3.73 14.24
C PHE A 106 8.00 3.55 13.75
N ASP A 107 8.80 2.78 14.49
CA ASP A 107 10.21 2.56 14.16
C ASP A 107 10.38 1.87 12.80
N ARG A 108 9.57 0.85 12.51
CA ARG A 108 9.57 0.17 11.20
C ARG A 108 9.14 1.10 10.06
N VAL A 109 8.15 1.96 10.27
CA VAL A 109 7.73 2.96 9.27
C VAL A 109 8.80 4.03 9.09
N HIS A 110 9.51 4.41 10.16
CA HIS A 110 10.58 5.39 10.12
C HIS A 110 11.78 4.93 9.29
N VAL A 111 12.15 3.66 9.40
CA VAL A 111 13.26 3.07 8.64
C VAL A 111 13.04 3.14 7.13
N GLY A 112 11.80 3.02 6.65
CA GLY A 112 11.55 3.06 5.21
C GLY A 112 10.13 3.43 4.80
N PRO A 113 9.96 4.20 3.72
CA PRO A 113 8.64 4.59 3.21
C PRO A 113 7.86 3.42 2.61
N PHE A 114 6.54 3.50 2.66
CA PHE A 114 5.66 2.68 1.83
C PHE A 114 5.90 3.03 0.36
N LYS A 115 6.51 2.11 -0.39
CA LYS A 115 6.81 2.29 -1.82
C LYS A 115 6.07 1.22 -2.63
N PRO A 116 5.33 1.64 -3.67
CA PRO A 116 4.88 0.70 -4.69
C PRO A 116 6.10 0.03 -5.34
N SER A 117 6.11 -1.30 -5.35
CA SER A 117 7.14 -2.10 -6.01
C SER A 117 6.55 -2.66 -7.30
N PHE A 118 6.65 -1.87 -8.36
CA PHE A 118 6.20 -2.24 -9.69
C PHE A 118 7.32 -2.89 -10.49
N SER A 119 7.02 -4.01 -11.16
CA SER A 119 7.89 -4.55 -12.19
C SER A 119 8.06 -3.54 -13.33
N ALA A 120 9.05 -3.76 -14.21
CA ALA A 120 9.21 -2.91 -15.40
C ALA A 120 7.91 -2.88 -16.25
N GLY A 121 7.19 -4.01 -16.35
CA GLY A 121 5.90 -4.11 -17.02
C GLY A 121 4.80 -3.29 -16.35
N ASP A 122 4.69 -3.34 -15.02
CA ASP A 122 3.70 -2.56 -14.27
C ASP A 122 3.90 -1.05 -14.42
N LYS A 123 5.15 -0.60 -14.50
CA LYS A 123 5.49 0.81 -14.79
C LYS A 123 5.08 1.22 -16.21
N VAL A 124 5.06 0.28 -17.16
CA VAL A 124 4.56 0.53 -18.53
C VAL A 124 3.04 0.64 -18.49
N TYR A 125 2.34 -0.27 -17.83
CA TYR A 125 0.88 -0.19 -17.65
C TYR A 125 0.45 1.09 -16.93
N GLY A 126 1.14 1.49 -15.85
CA GLY A 126 0.86 2.73 -15.15
C GLY A 126 1.06 3.99 -16.01
N ARG A 127 1.98 3.95 -16.98
CA ARG A 127 2.17 5.02 -17.97
C ARG A 127 1.07 4.99 -19.05
N LEU A 128 0.73 3.81 -19.56
CA LEU A 128 -0.34 3.62 -20.56
C LEU A 128 -1.72 4.03 -20.02
N ALA A 129 -2.02 3.70 -18.76
CA ALA A 129 -3.28 4.05 -18.11
C ALA A 129 -3.41 5.56 -17.84
N ARG A 130 -2.28 6.26 -17.69
CA ARG A 130 -2.24 7.73 -17.47
C ARG A 130 -2.21 8.52 -18.78
N ASP A 131 -1.61 7.97 -19.83
CA ASP A 131 -1.60 8.57 -21.17
C ASP A 131 -1.73 7.49 -22.25
N PRO A 132 -2.94 7.30 -22.83
CA PRO A 132 -3.18 6.36 -23.92
C PRO A 132 -2.37 6.65 -25.19
N LYS A 133 -1.80 7.86 -25.35
CA LYS A 133 -1.02 8.25 -26.54
C LYS A 133 0.41 7.72 -26.55
N VAL A 134 0.91 7.17 -25.44
CA VAL A 134 2.28 6.62 -25.33
C VAL A 134 2.55 5.52 -26.37
N ILE A 135 1.51 4.87 -26.90
CA ILE A 135 1.61 3.86 -27.97
C ILE A 135 2.08 4.46 -29.31
N ARG A 136 1.85 5.75 -29.58
CA ARG A 136 2.20 6.36 -30.88
C ARG A 136 3.67 6.78 -31.01
N GLY A 137 4.41 6.88 -29.90
CA GLY A 137 5.73 7.50 -29.88
C GLY A 137 6.92 6.56 -30.09
N HIS A 138 6.72 5.25 -29.92
CA HIS A 138 7.75 4.26 -30.25
C HIS A 138 7.31 3.56 -31.53
N ALA A 139 8.03 3.82 -32.61
CA ALA A 139 7.96 3.00 -33.82
C ALA A 139 7.97 1.53 -33.39
N MET A 140 6.91 0.82 -33.79
CA MET A 140 6.71 -0.60 -33.59
C MET A 140 8.05 -1.33 -33.74
N ALA A 141 8.63 -1.79 -32.62
CA ALA A 141 9.66 -2.80 -32.69
C ALA A 141 9.01 -3.96 -33.45
N LYS A 142 9.58 -4.28 -34.62
CA LYS A 142 9.00 -5.21 -35.59
C LYS A 142 8.61 -6.49 -34.86
N THR A 143 7.30 -6.70 -34.69
CA THR A 143 6.75 -7.95 -34.16
C THR A 143 7.28 -9.07 -35.03
N THR A 144 8.11 -9.93 -34.47
CA THR A 144 8.66 -11.03 -35.24
C THR A 144 7.56 -12.08 -35.42
N PRO A 145 7.62 -12.90 -36.49
CA PRO A 145 6.68 -13.99 -36.67
C PRO A 145 6.62 -14.95 -35.46
N VAL A 146 7.69 -15.01 -34.66
CA VAL A 146 7.80 -15.81 -33.44
C VAL A 146 6.87 -15.28 -32.33
N ASP A 147 6.78 -13.95 -32.17
CA ASP A 147 5.94 -13.30 -31.16
C ASP A 147 4.44 -13.54 -31.40
N VAL A 148 4.03 -13.63 -32.67
CA VAL A 148 2.64 -13.92 -33.08
C VAL A 148 2.27 -15.39 -32.84
N VAL A 149 3.23 -16.32 -32.95
CA VAL A 149 3.02 -17.74 -32.69
C VAL A 149 2.89 -18.01 -31.19
N LEU A 150 3.72 -17.37 -30.36
CA LEU A 150 3.65 -17.46 -28.90
C LEU A 150 2.29 -16.99 -28.34
N LEU A 151 1.71 -15.94 -28.91
CA LEU A 151 0.38 -15.44 -28.52
C LEU A 151 -0.76 -16.41 -28.83
N LYS A 152 -0.66 -17.22 -29.89
CA LYS A 152 -1.71 -18.18 -30.28
C LYS A 152 -1.69 -19.48 -29.47
N GLN A 153 -0.58 -19.79 -28.80
CA GLN A 153 -0.45 -21.03 -28.03
C GLN A 153 -0.79 -20.88 -26.54
N GLY A 154 -1.01 -19.65 -26.05
CA GLY A 154 -1.31 -19.38 -24.64
C GLY A 154 -2.78 -19.51 -24.21
N SER A 155 -3.67 -20.09 -25.03
CA SER A 155 -5.11 -20.22 -24.70
C SER A 155 -5.52 -21.62 -24.21
N GLN A 156 -4.59 -22.41 -23.68
CA GLN A 156 -4.91 -23.65 -22.98
C GLN A 156 -4.12 -23.77 -21.68
N PHE A 157 -4.50 -23.00 -20.67
CA PHE A 157 -4.47 -23.39 -19.25
C PHE A 157 -5.51 -22.56 -18.49
#